data_AF-A0A6L9ZFY7-F1
#
_entry.id   AF-A0A6L9ZFY7-F1
#
_cell.length_a   1.000
_cell.length_b   1.000
_cell.length_c   1.000
_cell.angle_alpha   90.00
_cell.angle_beta   90.00
_cell.angle_gamma   90.00
#
_symmetry.space_group_name_H-M   'P 1'
#
loop_
_entity.id
_entity.type
_entity.pdbx_description
1 polymer ?
#
loop_
_entity_poly.entity_id
_entity_poly.type
_entity_poly.pdbx_seq_one_letter_code
_entity_poly.pdbx_strand_id
1 'polypeptide(L)'
;LYAVGMIAIEALTGLKPLHLEEDPLTGEALWQDYATVTKDFAAIIQQMVRYYFKDRYQSADQVLEALHALTSSKPSINLSMSSAPPTSPNPYKEKTDDTLGEPIEPETLETEETEETEETEETEETEEIYYPSVPTIPTRRSSGLNLTAMGVSASVALLVVAGGYLFSSGGNQAETKLAQAEQKYQEGDLDAALNLVKSIPEDSENYQDAQNAIAQWKNDWQNAKALLPQIKTAFEQQKWLEVVEQASQIPNIVFWQQQIEPMVSQAQANLEKEAYQLLEQAYKQAIERDFTGALNTFKQIPKGTKAYATIQQKIPEYTQKRNIRANSLLQQAYNRAAQKDFTNALVFLKKIPKDTDAYPKAQSKIVDYTAKQEMRAKYLSKMAYNQAVLKNYTKALDYLKQIPEGTSFYASAQATIQQYSR
;
A
#
# COMPACT_ATOMS: atom_id res chain seq x y z
N LEU A 1 2.92 -13.58 -22.73
CA LEU A 1 1.57 -13.16 -23.19
C LEU A 1 1.17 -11.82 -22.59
N TYR A 2 1.04 -11.72 -21.26
CA TYR A 2 0.71 -10.45 -20.59
C TYR A 2 1.58 -9.27 -21.00
N ALA A 3 2.91 -9.41 -20.89
CA ALA A 3 3.84 -8.34 -21.28
C ALA A 3 3.64 -7.91 -22.74
N VAL A 4 3.43 -8.86 -23.65
CA VAL A 4 3.18 -8.57 -25.07
C VAL A 4 1.83 -7.87 -25.26
N GLY A 5 0.80 -8.27 -24.51
CA GLY A 5 -0.51 -7.60 -24.51
C GLY A 5 -0.42 -6.17 -23.99
N MET A 6 0.36 -5.91 -22.93
CA MET A 6 0.59 -4.56 -22.42
C MET A 6 1.38 -3.69 -23.40
N ILE A 7 2.37 -4.25 -24.09
CA ILE A 7 3.07 -3.55 -25.18
C ILE A 7 2.11 -3.21 -26.33
N ALA A 8 1.20 -4.13 -26.68
CA ALA A 8 0.18 -3.86 -27.69
C ALA A 8 -0.77 -2.72 -27.25
N ILE A 9 -1.18 -2.70 -25.97
CA ILE A 9 -2.00 -1.61 -25.42
C ILE A 9 -1.24 -0.29 -25.44
N GLU A 10 0.03 -0.27 -25.03
CA GLU A 10 0.88 0.93 -25.09
C GLU A 10 1.02 1.43 -26.53
N ALA A 11 1.19 0.54 -27.51
CA ALA A 11 1.25 0.89 -28.92
C ALA A 11 -0.09 1.44 -29.46
N LEU A 12 -1.23 0.95 -28.96
CA LEU A 12 -2.56 1.37 -29.38
C LEU A 12 -3.03 2.68 -28.75
N THR A 13 -2.62 2.95 -27.52
CA THR A 13 -3.09 4.08 -26.70
C THR A 13 -2.08 5.20 -26.60
N GLY A 14 -0.78 4.92 -26.82
CA GLY A 14 0.33 5.83 -26.52
C GLY A 14 0.59 6.01 -25.02
N LEU A 15 -0.13 5.29 -24.15
CA LEU A 15 0.00 5.38 -22.70
C LEU A 15 0.89 4.25 -22.17
N LYS A 16 1.83 4.60 -21.30
CA LYS A 16 2.63 3.60 -20.58
C LYS A 16 1.73 2.74 -19.69
N PRO A 17 2.01 1.43 -19.52
CA PRO A 17 1.24 0.53 -18.66
C PRO A 17 0.95 1.05 -17.25
N LEU A 18 1.89 1.81 -16.66
CA LEU A 18 1.76 2.40 -15.31
C LEU A 18 0.74 3.57 -15.23
N HIS A 19 0.31 4.11 -16.37
CA HIS A 19 -0.63 5.22 -16.46
C HIS A 19 -2.04 4.79 -16.89
N LEU A 20 -2.23 3.50 -17.19
CA LEU A 20 -3.56 2.96 -17.49
C LEU A 20 -4.36 2.86 -16.19
N GLU A 21 -5.62 3.29 -16.25
CA GLU A 21 -6.55 3.04 -15.16
C GLU A 21 -6.86 1.54 -15.10
N GLU A 22 -7.12 1.01 -13.91
CA GLU A 22 -7.53 -0.38 -13.71
C GLU A 22 -8.92 -0.43 -13.11
N ASP A 23 -9.70 -1.43 -13.50
CA ASP A 23 -10.99 -1.71 -12.89
C ASP A 23 -10.78 -2.03 -11.40
N PRO A 24 -11.39 -1.27 -10.47
CA PRO A 24 -11.16 -1.44 -9.03
C PRO A 24 -11.63 -2.78 -8.47
N LEU A 25 -12.53 -3.48 -9.16
CA LEU A 25 -13.13 -4.74 -8.75
C LEU A 25 -12.43 -5.95 -9.37
N THR A 26 -11.96 -5.83 -10.61
CA THR A 26 -11.39 -6.95 -11.37
C THR A 26 -9.87 -6.87 -11.58
N GLY A 27 -9.26 -5.69 -11.36
CA GLY A 27 -7.83 -5.45 -11.61
C GLY A 27 -7.46 -5.43 -13.10
N GLU A 28 -8.45 -5.30 -13.99
CA GLU A 28 -8.22 -5.30 -15.43
C GLU A 28 -7.88 -3.90 -15.94
N ALA A 29 -6.91 -3.82 -16.86
CA ALA A 29 -6.55 -2.55 -17.48
C ALA A 29 -7.73 -1.98 -18.30
N LEU A 30 -8.11 -0.74 -18.00
CA LEU A 30 -9.12 0.04 -18.69
C LEU A 30 -8.45 0.88 -19.78
N TRP A 31 -8.28 0.28 -20.96
CA TRP A 31 -7.54 0.90 -22.07
C TRP A 31 -8.38 1.18 -23.33
N GLN A 32 -9.56 0.56 -23.46
CA GLN A 32 -10.36 0.62 -24.68
C GLN A 32 -10.90 2.03 -24.99
N ASP A 33 -11.09 2.87 -23.97
CA ASP A 33 -11.50 4.27 -24.15
C ASP A 33 -10.40 5.16 -24.74
N TYR A 34 -9.14 4.69 -24.70
CA TYR A 34 -7.95 5.40 -25.18
C TYR A 34 -7.47 4.93 -26.55
N ALA A 35 -8.13 3.93 -27.18
CA ALA A 35 -7.73 3.38 -28.48
C ALA A 35 -8.92 3.10 -29.39
N THR A 36 -8.77 3.39 -30.69
CA THR A 36 -9.79 3.03 -31.70
C THR A 36 -9.47 1.66 -32.31
N VAL A 37 -10.17 0.62 -31.85
CA VAL A 37 -9.99 -0.77 -32.30
C VAL A 37 -11.33 -1.49 -32.52
N THR A 38 -11.34 -2.57 -33.30
CA THR A 38 -12.54 -3.42 -33.43
C THR A 38 -12.78 -4.20 -32.14
N LYS A 39 -14.05 -4.50 -31.83
CA LYS A 39 -14.43 -5.22 -30.62
C LYS A 39 -13.74 -6.60 -30.51
N ASP A 40 -13.64 -7.31 -31.62
CA ASP A 40 -13.06 -8.66 -31.63
C ASP A 40 -11.54 -8.62 -31.40
N PHE A 41 -10.85 -7.62 -31.96
CA PHE A 41 -9.43 -7.41 -31.67
C PHE A 41 -9.19 -6.97 -30.23
N ALA A 42 -10.03 -6.07 -29.71
CA ALA A 42 -9.97 -5.64 -28.31
C ALA A 42 -10.18 -6.82 -27.35
N ALA A 43 -11.08 -7.75 -27.67
CA ALA A 43 -11.33 -8.94 -26.86
C ALA A 43 -10.10 -9.87 -26.79
N ILE A 44 -9.38 -10.06 -27.90
CA ILE A 44 -8.13 -10.84 -27.91
C ILE A 44 -7.08 -10.17 -27.01
N ILE A 45 -6.86 -8.87 -27.17
CA ILE A 45 -5.89 -8.13 -26.35
C ILE A 45 -6.31 -8.15 -24.88
N GLN A 46 -7.59 -7.95 -24.56
CA GLN A 46 -8.12 -8.04 -23.19
C GLN A 46 -7.85 -9.42 -22.58
N GLN A 47 -8.06 -10.48 -23.35
CA GLN A 47 -7.79 -11.85 -22.90
C GLN A 47 -6.29 -12.11 -22.69
N MET A 48 -5.40 -11.47 -23.46
CA MET A 48 -3.96 -11.53 -23.22
C MET A 48 -3.53 -10.83 -21.93
N VAL A 49 -4.29 -9.81 -21.49
CA VAL A 49 -3.95 -8.97 -20.31
C VAL A 49 -4.86 -9.19 -19.09
N ARG A 50 -5.68 -10.24 -19.06
CA ARG A 50 -6.49 -10.55 -17.86
C ARG A 50 -5.60 -10.60 -16.61
N TYR A 51 -6.12 -10.00 -15.55
CA TYR A 51 -5.45 -9.92 -14.25
C TYR A 51 -5.20 -11.32 -13.67
N TYR A 52 -6.22 -12.19 -13.69
CA TYR A 52 -6.07 -13.58 -13.28
C TYR A 52 -5.46 -14.42 -14.41
N PHE A 53 -4.26 -14.94 -14.18
CA PHE A 53 -3.46 -15.59 -15.22
C PHE A 53 -4.11 -16.84 -15.84
N LYS A 54 -5.00 -17.53 -15.11
CA LYS A 54 -5.70 -18.72 -15.62
C LYS A 54 -6.76 -18.37 -16.65
N ASP A 55 -7.24 -17.12 -16.63
CA ASP A 55 -8.23 -16.62 -17.58
C ASP A 55 -7.58 -16.04 -18.83
N ARG A 56 -6.24 -16.06 -18.92
CA ARG A 56 -5.53 -15.69 -20.16
C ARG A 56 -5.47 -16.87 -21.13
N TYR A 57 -5.13 -16.57 -22.38
CA TYR A 57 -4.63 -17.60 -23.28
C TYR A 57 -3.48 -18.38 -22.63
N GLN A 58 -3.46 -19.69 -22.84
CA GLN A 58 -2.48 -20.58 -22.21
C GLN A 58 -1.20 -20.72 -23.03
N SER A 59 -1.21 -20.32 -24.29
CA SER A 59 -0.04 -20.30 -25.17
C SER A 59 -0.09 -19.16 -26.18
N ALA A 60 1.07 -18.84 -26.78
CA ALA A 60 1.15 -17.87 -27.88
C ALA A 60 0.45 -18.38 -29.14
N ASP A 61 0.44 -19.69 -29.37
CA ASP A 61 -0.26 -20.30 -30.51
C ASP A 61 -1.76 -20.03 -30.48
N GLN A 62 -2.40 -20.10 -29.30
CA GLN A 62 -3.82 -19.76 -29.14
C GLN A 62 -4.10 -18.29 -29.48
N VAL A 63 -3.18 -17.38 -29.15
CA VAL A 63 -3.30 -15.96 -29.50
C VAL A 63 -3.17 -15.78 -31.01
N LEU A 64 -2.20 -16.43 -31.63
CA LEU A 64 -1.99 -16.38 -33.08
C LEU A 64 -3.20 -16.93 -33.83
N GLU A 65 -3.75 -18.06 -33.40
CA GLU A 65 -4.97 -18.65 -33.97
C GLU A 65 -6.15 -17.67 -33.90
N ALA A 66 -6.36 -17.03 -32.74
CA ALA A 66 -7.41 -16.03 -32.58
C ALA A 66 -7.21 -14.81 -33.51
N LEU A 67 -5.95 -14.35 -33.69
CA LEU A 67 -5.63 -13.25 -34.61
C LEU A 67 -5.83 -13.63 -36.08
N HIS A 68 -5.48 -14.85 -36.48
CA HIS A 68 -5.70 -15.36 -37.83
C HIS A 68 -7.19 -15.50 -38.18
N ALA A 69 -8.03 -15.81 -37.19
CA ALA A 69 -9.48 -15.84 -37.38
C ALA A 69 -10.07 -14.45 -37.71
N LEU A 70 -9.47 -13.37 -37.19
CA LEU A 70 -9.90 -12.00 -37.51
C LEU A 70 -9.55 -11.57 -38.93
N THR A 71 -8.42 -12.05 -39.48
CA THR A 71 -7.99 -11.70 -40.84
C THR A 71 -8.66 -12.55 -41.91
N SER A 72 -9.16 -13.73 -41.53
CA SER A 72 -9.84 -14.66 -42.43
C SER A 72 -11.34 -14.36 -42.59
N SER A 73 -11.89 -13.39 -41.85
CA SER A 73 -13.32 -13.05 -41.90
C SER A 73 -13.58 -11.62 -42.42
N LYS A 74 -14.10 -11.50 -43.65
CA LYS A 74 -15.03 -10.44 -44.09
C LYS A 74 -15.61 -10.72 -45.50
N PRO A 75 -16.82 -10.23 -45.84
CA PRO A 75 -18.01 -9.99 -45.04
C PRO A 75 -19.23 -10.78 -45.57
N SER A 76 -20.26 -10.98 -44.74
CA SER A 76 -21.62 -11.19 -45.26
C SER A 76 -22.64 -10.51 -44.36
N ILE A 77 -23.28 -9.51 -44.94
CA ILE A 77 -24.48 -8.81 -44.47
C ILE A 77 -25.62 -9.83 -44.38
N ASN A 78 -26.39 -9.81 -43.27
CA ASN A 78 -27.86 -9.89 -43.32
C ASN A 78 -28.49 -9.47 -41.97
N LEU A 79 -29.45 -8.55 -42.08
CA LEU A 79 -30.39 -8.12 -41.03
C LEU A 79 -31.39 -9.25 -40.69
N SER A 80 -31.81 -9.35 -39.42
CA SER A 80 -33.25 -9.44 -39.04
C SER A 80 -33.48 -9.43 -37.51
N MET A 81 -34.22 -8.40 -37.06
CA MET A 81 -35.30 -8.38 -36.04
C MET A 81 -35.03 -8.65 -34.53
N SER A 82 -35.10 -7.54 -33.76
CA SER A 82 -36.14 -7.25 -32.75
C SER A 82 -36.41 -8.22 -31.59
N SER A 83 -36.02 -7.79 -30.37
CA SER A 83 -36.96 -7.63 -29.24
C SER A 83 -36.39 -6.71 -28.15
N ALA A 84 -37.13 -5.67 -27.79
CA ALA A 84 -36.97 -4.83 -26.59
C ALA A 84 -38.40 -4.40 -26.15
N PRO A 85 -38.66 -3.86 -24.93
CA PRO A 85 -37.89 -3.80 -23.67
C PRO A 85 -38.77 -4.28 -22.45
N PRO A 86 -38.39 -4.08 -21.16
CA PRO A 86 -38.46 -2.74 -20.54
C PRO A 86 -37.24 -2.34 -19.69
N THR A 87 -37.10 -1.03 -19.66
CA THR A 87 -36.21 -0.15 -18.92
C THR A 87 -36.32 -0.27 -17.40
N SER A 88 -35.19 -0.14 -16.70
CA SER A 88 -35.12 0.51 -15.40
C SER A 88 -33.81 1.30 -15.26
N PRO A 89 -33.83 2.41 -14.50
CA PRO A 89 -33.05 3.61 -14.80
C PRO A 89 -31.72 3.65 -14.05
N ASN A 90 -30.66 4.05 -14.76
CA ASN A 90 -29.38 4.45 -14.17
C ASN A 90 -29.48 5.90 -13.67
N PRO A 91 -29.40 6.18 -12.36
CA PRO A 91 -29.68 7.50 -11.83
C PRO A 91 -28.39 8.27 -11.51
N TYR A 92 -27.48 8.50 -12.46
CA TYR A 92 -26.42 9.52 -12.31
C TYR A 92 -26.02 10.14 -13.65
N LYS A 93 -26.92 10.97 -14.19
CA LYS A 93 -26.57 12.08 -15.08
C LYS A 93 -27.55 13.22 -14.83
N GLU A 94 -27.12 14.23 -14.09
CA GLU A 94 -27.39 15.60 -14.50
C GLU A 94 -26.35 16.60 -13.98
N LYS A 95 -25.94 17.45 -14.93
CA LYS A 95 -25.47 18.85 -14.87
C LYS A 95 -24.59 19.32 -13.72
N THR A 96 -23.33 19.53 -14.09
CA THR A 96 -22.56 20.71 -13.68
C THR A 96 -23.19 21.95 -14.29
N ASP A 97 -23.76 22.80 -13.45
CA ASP A 97 -24.03 24.20 -13.78
C ASP A 97 -22.78 25.04 -13.48
N ASP A 98 -22.61 26.04 -14.32
CA ASP A 98 -21.43 26.84 -14.57
C ASP A 98 -21.53 28.12 -13.74
N THR A 99 -20.73 28.26 -12.67
CA THR A 99 -20.37 29.59 -12.11
C THR A 99 -19.18 29.47 -11.16
N LEU A 100 -17.96 29.53 -11.72
CA LEU A 100 -16.76 29.87 -10.95
C LEU A 100 -16.69 31.40 -10.86
N GLY A 101 -17.15 31.94 -9.74
CA GLY A 101 -16.82 33.31 -9.31
C GLY A 101 -15.34 33.41 -8.96
N GLU A 102 -14.72 34.45 -9.49
CA GLU A 102 -13.35 34.90 -9.31
C GLU A 102 -12.91 34.94 -7.83
N PRO A 103 -11.65 34.57 -7.49
CA PRO A 103 -11.14 34.70 -6.13
C PRO A 103 -10.97 36.16 -5.73
N ILE A 104 -11.66 36.59 -4.68
CA ILE A 104 -11.44 37.89 -4.05
C ILE A 104 -10.13 37.81 -3.25
N GLU A 105 -9.14 38.56 -3.73
CA GLU A 105 -7.85 38.82 -3.09
C GLU A 105 -8.05 39.63 -1.80
N PRO A 106 -7.36 39.30 -0.68
CA PRO A 106 -7.54 40.03 0.56
C PRO A 106 -6.79 41.38 0.55
N GLU A 107 -7.58 42.43 0.76
CA GLU A 107 -7.25 43.82 1.08
C GLU A 107 -6.07 43.93 2.08
N THR A 108 -4.93 44.46 1.62
CA THR A 108 -3.76 44.80 2.44
C THR A 108 -3.93 46.18 3.08
N LEU A 109 -3.82 46.24 4.41
CA LEU A 109 -3.77 47.47 5.19
C LEU A 109 -2.40 48.16 5.03
N GLU A 110 -2.45 49.47 4.79
CA GLU A 110 -1.33 50.40 4.72
C GLU A 110 -0.53 50.47 6.04
N THR A 111 0.79 50.52 5.90
CA THR A 111 1.68 51.20 6.85
C THR A 111 2.75 51.94 6.05
N GLU A 112 2.76 53.27 6.17
CA GLU A 112 3.79 54.19 5.70
C GLU A 112 5.05 54.18 6.59
N GLU A 113 6.11 54.80 6.05
CA GLU A 113 7.40 55.23 6.63
C GLU A 113 8.48 54.13 6.75
N THR A 114 9.72 54.29 6.25
CA THR A 114 10.46 55.48 5.78
C THR A 114 11.65 55.03 4.91
N GLU A 115 12.03 55.89 3.97
CA GLU A 115 13.22 55.80 3.13
C GLU A 115 14.53 55.85 3.94
N GLU A 116 15.53 55.07 3.52
CA GLU A 116 16.92 55.55 3.51
C GLU A 116 17.66 54.86 2.36
N THR A 117 18.06 55.70 1.39
CA THR A 117 18.85 55.38 0.20
C THR A 117 20.33 55.33 0.54
N GLU A 118 21.03 54.28 0.12
CA GLU A 118 22.44 54.38 -0.26
C GLU A 118 22.67 53.63 -1.58
N GLU A 119 23.11 54.41 -2.58
CA GLU A 119 23.74 53.95 -3.81
C GLU A 119 25.05 53.23 -3.50
N THR A 120 25.35 52.13 -4.18
CA THR A 120 26.70 51.89 -4.70
C THR A 120 26.71 50.76 -5.75
N GLU A 121 27.14 51.18 -6.94
CA GLU A 121 28.04 50.51 -7.88
C GLU A 121 27.72 49.09 -8.38
N GLU A 122 27.36 49.05 -9.67
CA GLU A 122 27.61 47.98 -10.61
C GLU A 122 29.07 47.51 -10.56
N THR A 123 29.28 46.25 -10.18
CA THR A 123 30.38 45.45 -10.68
C THR A 123 29.81 44.16 -11.25
N GLU A 124 29.95 44.03 -12.57
CA GLU A 124 29.85 42.78 -13.31
C GLU A 124 30.87 41.79 -12.72
N GLU A 125 30.42 40.91 -11.83
CA GLU A 125 31.06 39.64 -11.57
C GLU A 125 30.10 38.53 -11.99
N THR A 126 30.57 37.73 -12.95
CA THR A 126 29.93 36.51 -13.43
C THR A 126 29.71 35.55 -12.27
N GLU A 127 28.49 35.54 -11.69
CA GLU A 127 28.04 34.44 -10.85
C GLU A 127 27.79 33.21 -11.72
N GLU A 128 28.82 32.39 -11.78
CA GLU A 128 28.79 30.98 -12.10
C GLU A 128 27.58 30.32 -11.40
N ILE A 129 26.64 29.79 -12.19
CA ILE A 129 25.48 29.06 -11.67
C ILE A 129 26.01 27.96 -10.74
N TYR A 130 25.81 28.15 -9.43
CA TYR A 130 25.95 27.10 -8.44
C TYR A 130 24.85 26.06 -8.68
N TYR A 131 25.15 25.13 -9.58
CA TYR A 131 24.48 23.84 -9.57
C TYR A 131 24.90 23.15 -8.26
N PRO A 132 23.98 22.68 -7.41
CA PRO A 132 24.38 21.74 -6.39
C PRO A 132 25.03 20.55 -7.11
N SER A 133 26.34 20.40 -6.88
CA SER A 133 27.16 19.32 -7.39
C SER A 133 26.44 17.99 -7.18
N VAL A 134 26.25 17.28 -8.29
CA VAL A 134 25.84 15.88 -8.30
C VAL A 134 26.75 15.12 -7.33
N PRO A 135 26.20 14.40 -6.33
CA PRO A 135 27.02 13.51 -5.53
C PRO A 135 27.66 12.48 -6.47
N THR A 136 28.97 12.53 -6.60
CA THR A 136 29.76 11.48 -7.24
C THR A 136 29.43 10.16 -6.55
N ILE A 137 28.97 9.20 -7.35
CA ILE A 137 28.69 7.83 -6.97
C ILE A 137 29.93 7.26 -6.27
N PRO A 138 29.89 6.90 -4.97
CA PRO A 138 30.88 6.00 -4.42
C PRO A 138 30.64 4.62 -5.04
N THR A 139 31.52 4.22 -5.95
CA THR A 139 31.68 2.82 -6.31
C THR A 139 32.02 2.04 -5.05
N ARG A 140 31.13 1.11 -4.62
CA ARG A 140 31.44 -0.28 -4.22
C ARG A 140 30.40 -0.90 -3.26
N ARG A 141 30.10 -2.17 -3.55
CA ARG A 141 29.49 -3.24 -2.73
C ARG A 141 27.98 -3.15 -2.46
N SER A 142 27.24 -3.71 -3.41
CA SER A 142 25.90 -4.26 -3.21
C SER A 142 25.92 -5.43 -2.22
N SER A 143 25.35 -5.20 -1.04
CA SER A 143 24.68 -6.21 -0.20
C SER A 143 23.20 -5.80 -0.29
N GLY A 144 22.33 -6.42 -1.08
CA GLY A 144 21.93 -7.81 -1.02
C GLY A 144 20.45 -7.84 -0.62
N LEU A 145 19.53 -7.82 -1.61
CA LEU A 145 18.25 -8.54 -1.65
C LEU A 145 17.51 -8.13 -2.94
N ASN A 146 17.87 -8.75 -4.06
CA ASN A 146 17.06 -8.71 -5.29
C ASN A 146 16.09 -9.88 -5.25
N LEU A 147 14.82 -9.57 -5.05
CA LEU A 147 13.70 -10.50 -4.98
C LEU A 147 12.95 -10.48 -6.32
N THR A 148 13.59 -10.87 -7.42
CA THR A 148 12.90 -11.16 -8.69
C THR A 148 13.66 -12.23 -9.47
N ALA A 149 12.90 -13.21 -9.96
CA ALA A 149 13.29 -14.32 -10.84
C ALA A 149 13.83 -15.60 -10.16
N MET A 150 12.97 -16.29 -9.42
CA MET A 150 12.62 -17.69 -9.74
C MET A 150 11.37 -18.08 -8.94
N GLY A 151 10.24 -18.15 -9.65
CA GLY A 151 9.13 -18.97 -9.18
C GLY A 151 9.65 -20.39 -9.00
N VAL A 152 9.33 -20.96 -7.84
CA VAL A 152 9.57 -22.33 -7.45
C VAL A 152 8.73 -23.24 -8.35
N SER A 153 9.22 -23.46 -9.57
CA SER A 153 8.77 -24.54 -10.47
C SER A 153 9.96 -25.30 -11.06
N ALA A 154 11.16 -25.14 -10.50
CA ALA A 154 12.36 -25.82 -10.93
C ALA A 154 13.44 -25.91 -9.84
N SER A 155 13.14 -26.49 -8.67
CA SER A 155 14.18 -26.85 -7.68
C SER A 155 14.84 -28.21 -7.97
N VAL A 156 14.81 -28.68 -9.23
CA VAL A 156 15.67 -29.78 -9.70
C VAL A 156 17.02 -29.24 -10.23
N ALA A 157 17.25 -27.93 -10.26
CA ALA A 157 18.43 -27.36 -10.90
C ALA A 157 19.21 -26.39 -9.99
N LEU A 158 19.85 -26.89 -8.93
CA LEU A 158 21.10 -26.31 -8.41
C LEU A 158 22.05 -27.39 -7.83
N LEU A 159 22.22 -28.48 -8.59
CA LEU A 159 23.49 -29.21 -8.69
C LEU A 159 24.55 -28.34 -9.42
N VAL A 160 24.74 -27.06 -9.08
CA VAL A 160 25.67 -26.18 -9.84
C VAL A 160 26.89 -25.74 -9.05
N VAL A 161 26.93 -25.92 -7.72
CA VAL A 161 28.24 -25.88 -7.04
C VAL A 161 29.02 -27.17 -7.27
N ALA A 162 28.36 -28.29 -7.60
CA ALA A 162 29.01 -29.57 -7.91
C ALA A 162 28.94 -30.01 -9.39
N GLY A 163 27.99 -29.51 -10.19
CA GLY A 163 27.75 -30.03 -11.56
C GLY A 163 28.34 -29.20 -12.71
N GLY A 164 28.87 -28.00 -12.46
CA GLY A 164 29.48 -27.16 -13.52
C GLY A 164 30.87 -27.59 -13.98
N TYR A 165 31.50 -28.56 -13.30
CA TYR A 165 32.86 -29.03 -13.61
C TYR A 165 32.94 -30.49 -14.05
N LEU A 166 31.81 -31.15 -14.32
CA LEU A 166 31.80 -32.54 -14.76
C LEU A 166 31.76 -32.66 -16.29
N PHE A 167 32.79 -32.17 -16.99
CA PHE A 167 33.29 -32.78 -18.24
C PHE A 167 34.72 -32.30 -18.52
N SER A 168 35.63 -32.56 -17.58
CA SER A 168 37.04 -32.78 -17.94
C SER A 168 37.46 -34.13 -17.37
N SER A 169 37.70 -35.08 -18.27
CA SER A 169 38.08 -36.45 -17.97
C SER A 169 39.52 -36.51 -17.45
N GLY A 170 39.68 -36.21 -16.15
CA GLY A 170 40.94 -36.31 -15.41
C GLY A 170 40.79 -36.31 -13.87
N GLY A 171 39.57 -36.48 -13.34
CA GLY A 171 39.24 -36.25 -11.93
C GLY A 171 39.97 -37.14 -10.92
N ASN A 172 40.89 -36.51 -10.19
CA ASN A 172 41.38 -36.84 -8.84
C ASN A 172 40.27 -37.46 -7.93
N GLN A 173 40.59 -38.58 -7.26
CA GLN A 173 39.63 -39.34 -6.41
C GLN A 173 38.93 -38.50 -5.34
N ALA A 174 39.56 -37.41 -4.88
CA ALA A 174 39.01 -36.48 -3.91
C ALA A 174 37.73 -35.79 -4.40
N GLU A 175 37.70 -35.34 -5.66
CA GLU A 175 36.52 -34.67 -6.25
C GLU A 175 35.33 -35.61 -6.36
N THR A 176 35.57 -36.86 -6.76
CA THR A 176 34.51 -37.88 -6.85
C THR A 176 33.93 -38.20 -5.47
N LYS A 177 34.76 -38.32 -4.44
CA LYS A 177 34.29 -38.56 -3.06
C LYS A 177 33.51 -37.38 -2.50
N LEU A 178 33.92 -36.15 -2.79
CA LEU A 178 33.20 -34.94 -2.39
C LEU A 178 31.82 -34.88 -3.04
N ALA A 179 31.71 -35.16 -4.34
CA ALA A 179 30.44 -35.19 -5.05
C ALA A 179 29.48 -36.27 -4.49
N GLN A 180 30.00 -37.46 -4.17
CA GLN A 180 29.22 -38.51 -3.51
C GLN A 180 28.76 -38.09 -2.11
N ALA A 181 29.62 -37.39 -1.37
CA ALA A 181 29.28 -36.88 -0.04
C ALA A 181 28.16 -35.83 -0.10
N GLU A 182 28.25 -34.89 -1.04
CA GLU A 182 27.20 -33.90 -1.29
C GLU A 182 25.88 -34.59 -1.64
N GLN A 183 25.90 -35.59 -2.52
CA GLN A 183 24.70 -36.37 -2.84
C GLN A 183 24.09 -36.99 -1.58
N LYS A 184 24.90 -37.65 -0.74
CA LYS A 184 24.42 -38.25 0.52
C LYS A 184 23.85 -37.20 1.48
N TYR A 185 24.46 -36.03 1.54
CA TYR A 185 23.98 -34.91 2.34
C TYR A 185 22.59 -34.42 1.87
N GLN A 186 22.40 -34.28 0.55
CA GLN A 186 21.12 -33.90 -0.06
C GLN A 186 20.02 -34.95 0.15
N GLU A 187 20.39 -36.23 0.16
CA GLU A 187 19.51 -37.37 0.48
C GLU A 187 19.10 -37.42 1.97
N GLY A 188 19.76 -36.64 2.83
CA GLY A 188 19.52 -36.61 4.27
C GLY A 188 20.38 -37.58 5.08
N ASP A 189 21.40 -38.18 4.46
CA ASP A 189 22.36 -39.06 5.11
C ASP A 189 23.67 -38.29 5.42
N LEU A 190 23.59 -37.42 6.43
CA LEU A 190 24.74 -36.62 6.87
C LEU A 190 25.89 -37.53 7.33
N ASP A 191 25.62 -38.65 7.97
CA ASP A 191 26.67 -39.53 8.49
C ASP A 191 27.46 -40.20 7.35
N ALA A 192 26.78 -40.69 6.30
CA ALA A 192 27.45 -41.20 5.11
C ALA A 192 28.24 -40.09 4.38
N ALA A 193 27.68 -38.88 4.27
CA ALA A 193 28.37 -37.74 3.69
C ALA A 193 29.67 -37.42 4.44
N LEU A 194 29.61 -37.33 5.78
CA LEU A 194 30.78 -37.06 6.61
C LEU A 194 31.84 -38.17 6.52
N ASN A 195 31.42 -39.43 6.42
CA ASN A 195 32.35 -40.55 6.27
C ASN A 195 33.08 -40.53 4.91
N LEU A 196 32.37 -40.16 3.83
CA LEU A 196 32.96 -40.01 2.51
C LEU A 196 34.02 -38.89 2.50
N VAL A 197 33.71 -37.73 3.08
CA VAL A 197 34.67 -36.62 3.15
C VAL A 197 35.88 -36.94 4.02
N LYS A 198 35.69 -37.60 5.17
CA LYS A 198 36.81 -38.05 6.03
C LYS A 198 37.78 -39.01 5.33
N SER A 199 37.33 -39.68 4.27
CA SER A 199 38.17 -40.61 3.50
C SER A 199 39.00 -39.91 2.41
N ILE A 200 38.89 -38.59 2.27
CA ILE A 200 39.70 -37.79 1.35
C ILE A 200 41.11 -37.61 1.94
N PRO A 201 42.18 -37.96 1.20
CA PRO A 201 43.56 -37.80 1.68
C PRO A 201 43.93 -36.34 1.98
N GLU A 202 44.76 -36.11 3.00
CA GLU A 202 45.18 -34.77 3.44
C GLU A 202 46.03 -34.02 2.39
N ASP A 203 46.71 -34.76 1.51
CA ASP A 203 47.51 -34.23 0.40
C ASP A 203 46.68 -33.87 -0.84
N SER A 204 45.36 -34.07 -0.80
CA SER A 204 44.46 -33.73 -1.89
C SER A 204 44.32 -32.21 -2.03
N GLU A 205 44.30 -31.73 -3.27
CA GLU A 205 44.18 -30.31 -3.63
C GLU A 205 42.99 -29.60 -2.94
N ASN A 206 41.87 -30.32 -2.78
CA ASN A 206 40.63 -29.76 -2.22
C ASN A 206 40.34 -30.20 -0.77
N TYR A 207 41.35 -30.72 -0.04
CA TYR A 207 41.13 -31.23 1.32
C TYR A 207 40.56 -30.16 2.27
N GLN A 208 41.09 -28.93 2.21
CA GLN A 208 40.65 -27.84 3.08
C GLN A 208 39.21 -27.41 2.78
N ASP A 209 38.83 -27.34 1.51
CA ASP A 209 37.45 -27.02 1.10
C ASP A 209 36.48 -28.09 1.57
N ALA A 210 36.90 -29.37 1.54
CA ALA A 210 36.13 -30.47 2.05
C ALA A 210 35.91 -30.39 3.58
N GLN A 211 36.93 -29.97 4.35
CA GLN A 211 36.78 -29.73 5.79
C GLN A 211 35.86 -28.55 6.11
N ASN A 212 35.95 -27.47 5.33
CA ASN A 212 35.06 -26.32 5.46
C ASN A 212 33.61 -26.71 5.17
N ALA A 213 33.37 -27.50 4.11
CA ALA A 213 32.05 -28.03 3.77
C ALA A 213 31.47 -28.89 4.90
N ILE A 214 32.27 -29.77 5.52
CA ILE A 214 31.84 -30.55 6.71
C ILE A 214 31.35 -29.63 7.84
N ALA A 215 32.12 -28.59 8.16
CA ALA A 215 31.78 -27.68 9.26
C ALA A 215 30.45 -26.96 8.96
N GLN A 216 30.28 -26.49 7.73
CA GLN A 216 29.05 -25.86 7.28
C GLN A 216 27.87 -26.85 7.31
N TRP A 217 28.01 -28.03 6.70
CA TRP A 217 26.93 -29.02 6.64
C TRP A 217 26.44 -29.45 8.01
N LYS A 218 27.35 -29.59 8.98
CA LYS A 218 26.99 -29.89 10.39
C LYS A 218 26.18 -28.77 11.01
N ASN A 219 26.61 -27.52 10.84
CA ASN A 219 25.90 -26.35 11.36
C ASN A 219 24.51 -26.23 10.72
N ASP A 220 24.44 -26.31 9.39
CA ASP A 220 23.21 -26.22 8.60
C ASP A 220 22.22 -27.32 8.99
N TRP A 221 22.71 -28.55 9.20
CA TRP A 221 21.90 -29.68 9.65
C TRP A 221 21.38 -29.49 11.08
N GLN A 222 22.22 -29.01 12.00
CA GLN A 222 21.81 -28.73 13.38
C GLN A 222 20.73 -27.63 13.43
N ASN A 223 20.90 -26.57 12.65
CA ASN A 223 19.93 -25.47 12.55
C ASN A 223 18.61 -25.95 11.96
N ALA A 224 18.63 -26.68 10.84
CA ALA A 224 17.44 -27.25 10.22
C ALA A 224 16.68 -28.18 11.18
N LYS A 225 17.41 -29.06 11.88
CA LYS A 225 16.85 -29.98 12.88
C LYS A 225 16.20 -29.26 14.06
N ALA A 226 16.75 -28.11 14.48
CA ALA A 226 16.20 -27.30 15.56
C ALA A 226 14.97 -26.48 15.13
N LEU A 227 14.90 -26.06 13.86
CA LEU A 227 13.80 -25.28 13.30
C LEU A 227 12.58 -26.13 12.92
N LEU A 228 12.77 -27.35 12.43
CA LEU A 228 11.64 -28.18 11.95
C LEU A 228 10.52 -28.36 13.00
N PRO A 229 10.79 -28.65 14.29
CA PRO A 229 9.73 -28.73 15.30
C PRO A 229 8.99 -27.41 15.50
N GLN A 230 9.69 -26.27 15.42
CA GLN A 230 9.09 -24.95 15.57
C GLN A 230 8.14 -24.65 14.41
N ILE A 231 8.56 -24.98 13.19
CA ILE A 231 7.72 -24.85 11.98
C ILE A 231 6.46 -25.71 12.11
N LYS A 232 6.60 -26.96 12.56
CA LYS A 232 5.46 -27.86 12.78
C LYS A 232 4.49 -27.30 13.81
N THR A 233 5.00 -26.81 14.95
CA THR A 233 4.17 -26.18 15.98
C THR A 233 3.49 -24.91 15.48
N ALA A 234 4.20 -24.04 14.74
CA ALA A 234 3.60 -22.84 14.15
C ALA A 234 2.49 -23.19 13.15
N PHE A 235 2.70 -24.25 12.35
CA PHE A 235 1.73 -24.76 11.39
C PHE A 235 0.47 -25.30 12.10
N GLU A 236 0.64 -26.10 13.15
CA GLU A 236 -0.47 -26.62 13.98
C GLU A 236 -1.25 -25.49 14.68
N GLN A 237 -0.56 -24.43 15.09
CA GLN A 237 -1.15 -23.24 15.70
C GLN A 237 -1.73 -22.24 14.67
N GLN A 238 -1.69 -22.57 13.37
CA GLN A 238 -2.16 -21.71 12.28
C GLN A 238 -1.43 -20.36 12.18
N LYS A 239 -0.19 -20.29 12.68
CA LYS A 239 0.65 -19.10 12.63
C LYS A 239 1.42 -19.09 11.32
N TRP A 240 0.71 -18.84 10.23
CA TRP A 240 1.23 -19.02 8.88
C TRP A 240 2.46 -18.16 8.56
N LEU A 241 2.53 -16.93 9.08
CA LEU A 241 3.68 -16.05 8.88
C LEU A 241 4.94 -16.63 9.52
N GLU A 242 4.83 -17.14 10.75
CA GLU A 242 5.95 -17.79 11.44
C GLU A 242 6.43 -19.03 10.69
N VAL A 243 5.51 -19.82 10.09
CA VAL A 243 5.87 -20.97 9.24
C VAL A 243 6.76 -20.54 8.07
N VAL A 244 6.35 -19.53 7.32
CA VAL A 244 7.09 -19.07 6.13
C VAL A 244 8.41 -18.39 6.53
N GLU A 245 8.43 -17.58 7.58
CA GLU A 245 9.65 -16.91 8.06
C GLU A 245 10.68 -17.91 8.60
N GLN A 246 10.26 -18.89 9.40
CA GLN A 246 11.17 -19.91 9.94
C GLN A 246 11.64 -20.87 8.83
N ALA A 247 10.76 -21.25 7.91
CA ALA A 247 11.13 -22.08 6.77
C ALA A 247 12.17 -21.41 5.86
N SER A 248 12.12 -20.08 5.71
CA SER A 248 13.13 -19.32 4.94
C SER A 248 14.55 -19.41 5.51
N GLN A 249 14.68 -19.80 6.79
CA GLN A 249 15.97 -19.99 7.47
C GLN A 249 16.49 -21.43 7.31
N ILE A 250 15.68 -22.37 6.81
CA ILE A 250 16.14 -23.73 6.55
C ILE A 250 16.98 -23.74 5.27
N PRO A 251 18.21 -24.29 5.31
CA PRO A 251 19.05 -24.44 4.14
C PRO A 251 18.35 -25.20 3.00
N ASN A 252 18.72 -24.88 1.76
CA ASN A 252 18.15 -25.51 0.58
C ASN A 252 18.71 -26.93 0.33
N ILE A 253 18.45 -27.83 1.28
CA ILE A 253 18.82 -29.24 1.24
C ILE A 253 17.58 -30.04 0.86
N VAL A 254 17.67 -30.87 -0.18
CA VAL A 254 16.51 -31.58 -0.76
C VAL A 254 15.70 -32.33 0.31
N PHE A 255 16.37 -33.07 1.20
CA PHE A 255 15.72 -33.77 2.31
C PHE A 255 14.85 -32.85 3.18
N TRP A 256 15.38 -31.72 3.65
CA TRP A 256 14.62 -30.81 4.52
C TRP A 256 13.53 -30.07 3.76
N GLN A 257 13.79 -29.67 2.51
CA GLN A 257 12.81 -29.01 1.66
C GLN A 257 11.58 -29.88 1.42
N GLN A 258 11.77 -31.18 1.12
CA GLN A 258 10.66 -32.12 0.96
C GLN A 258 9.80 -32.27 2.23
N GLN A 259 10.39 -32.11 3.42
CA GLN A 259 9.65 -32.19 4.68
C GLN A 259 8.81 -30.94 4.97
N ILE A 260 9.28 -29.76 4.57
CA ILE A 260 8.63 -28.49 4.90
C ILE A 260 7.74 -27.94 3.79
N GLU A 261 8.02 -28.28 2.52
CA GLU A 261 7.27 -27.80 1.36
C GLU A 261 5.75 -27.88 1.51
N PRO A 262 5.13 -29.01 1.92
CA PRO A 262 3.67 -29.06 2.04
C PRO A 262 3.13 -28.07 3.08
N MET A 263 3.82 -27.90 4.21
CA MET A 263 3.43 -26.96 5.25
C MET A 263 3.61 -25.52 4.78
N VAL A 264 4.73 -25.21 4.13
CA VAL A 264 5.05 -23.87 3.61
C VAL A 264 4.07 -23.47 2.50
N SER A 265 3.78 -24.37 1.56
CA SER A 265 2.84 -24.14 0.46
C SER A 265 1.43 -23.86 0.99
N GLN A 266 0.96 -24.65 1.95
CA GLN A 266 -0.34 -24.43 2.57
C GLN A 266 -0.37 -23.15 3.42
N ALA A 267 0.69 -22.87 4.20
CA ALA A 267 0.80 -21.64 4.97
C ALA A 267 0.79 -20.40 4.05
N GLN A 268 1.54 -20.43 2.94
CA GLN A 268 1.53 -19.34 1.96
C GLN A 268 0.14 -19.13 1.35
N ALA A 269 -0.56 -20.21 0.99
CA ALA A 269 -1.93 -20.09 0.46
C ALA A 269 -2.90 -19.47 1.49
N ASN A 270 -2.76 -19.84 2.76
CA ASN A 270 -3.57 -19.26 3.84
C ASN A 270 -3.20 -17.80 4.13
N LEU A 271 -1.92 -17.44 4.11
CA LEU A 271 -1.46 -16.05 4.23
C LEU A 271 -2.01 -15.17 3.10
N GLU A 272 -1.97 -15.65 1.87
CA GLU A 272 -2.52 -14.91 0.74
C GLU A 272 -4.02 -14.70 0.94
N LYS A 273 -4.76 -15.71 1.38
CA LYS A 273 -6.20 -15.58 1.68
C LYS A 273 -6.47 -14.54 2.78
N GLU A 274 -5.74 -14.60 3.89
CA GLU A 274 -5.85 -13.62 4.99
C GLU A 274 -5.52 -12.20 4.51
N ALA A 275 -4.46 -12.06 3.72
CA ALA A 275 -4.07 -10.79 3.13
C ALA A 275 -5.14 -10.20 2.21
N TYR A 276 -5.82 -11.01 1.41
CA TYR A 276 -6.94 -10.56 0.58
C TYR A 276 -8.15 -10.11 1.41
N GLN A 277 -8.46 -10.79 2.51
CA GLN A 277 -9.55 -10.38 3.40
C GLN A 277 -9.27 -9.02 4.06
N LEU A 278 -8.05 -8.83 4.54
CA LEU A 278 -7.61 -7.54 5.08
C LEU A 278 -7.64 -6.44 4.02
N LEU A 279 -7.25 -6.76 2.78
CA LEU A 279 -7.29 -5.83 1.66
C LEU A 279 -8.73 -5.39 1.34
N GLU A 280 -9.66 -6.34 1.26
CA GLU A 280 -11.09 -6.06 1.04
C GLU A 280 -11.67 -5.17 2.15
N GLN A 281 -11.37 -5.50 3.41
CA GLN A 281 -11.79 -4.70 4.56
C GLN A 281 -11.25 -3.26 4.47
N ALA A 282 -9.97 -3.10 4.14
CA ALA A 282 -9.36 -1.79 4.04
C ALA A 282 -9.97 -0.95 2.89
N TYR A 283 -10.28 -1.58 1.76
CA TYR A 283 -10.98 -0.90 0.67
C TYR A 283 -12.41 -0.50 1.04
N LYS A 284 -13.13 -1.34 1.78
CA LYS A 284 -14.44 -0.97 2.31
C LYS A 284 -14.36 0.28 3.21
N GLN A 285 -13.39 0.32 4.13
CA GLN A 285 -13.15 1.50 4.98
C GLN A 285 -12.85 2.75 4.13
N ALA A 286 -12.07 2.61 3.07
CA ALA A 286 -11.76 3.73 2.18
C ALA A 286 -12.96 4.22 1.36
N ILE A 287 -13.85 3.32 0.91
CA ILE A 287 -15.12 3.66 0.26
C ILE A 287 -16.00 4.48 1.21
N GLU A 288 -16.04 4.10 2.49
CA GLU A 288 -16.70 4.85 3.57
C GLU A 288 -15.95 6.15 3.95
N ARG A 289 -14.85 6.45 3.26
CA ARG A 289 -13.95 7.59 3.48
C ARG A 289 -13.25 7.58 4.85
N ASP A 290 -13.16 6.42 5.48
CA ASP A 290 -12.33 6.14 6.64
C ASP A 290 -10.91 5.76 6.19
N PHE A 291 -10.17 6.76 5.70
CA PHE A 291 -8.79 6.55 5.25
C PHE A 291 -7.84 6.19 6.41
N THR A 292 -8.15 6.61 7.64
CA THR A 292 -7.35 6.25 8.81
C THR A 292 -7.52 4.76 9.14
N GLY A 293 -8.76 4.26 9.14
CA GLY A 293 -9.04 2.83 9.28
C GLY A 293 -8.38 2.02 8.18
N ALA A 294 -8.56 2.41 6.91
CA ALA A 294 -7.96 1.74 5.77
C ALA A 294 -6.42 1.63 5.89
N LEU A 295 -5.75 2.74 6.20
CA LEU A 295 -4.28 2.75 6.39
C LEU A 295 -3.83 1.87 7.56
N ASN A 296 -4.63 1.78 8.63
CA ASN A 296 -4.31 0.90 9.76
C ASN A 296 -4.52 -0.58 9.41
N THR A 297 -5.49 -0.90 8.57
CA THR A 297 -5.71 -2.26 8.06
C THR A 297 -4.62 -2.65 7.07
N PHE A 298 -4.17 -1.74 6.18
CA PHE A 298 -3.04 -2.03 5.28
C PHE A 298 -1.75 -2.40 6.02
N LYS A 299 -1.51 -1.84 7.22
CA LYS A 299 -0.36 -2.20 8.07
C LYS A 299 -0.44 -3.63 8.63
N GLN A 300 -1.63 -4.21 8.70
CA GLN A 300 -1.84 -5.57 9.21
C GLN A 300 -1.62 -6.63 8.13
N ILE A 301 -1.56 -6.25 6.85
CA ILE A 301 -1.35 -7.19 5.75
C ILE A 301 0.04 -7.85 5.93
N PRO A 302 0.13 -9.20 5.97
CA PRO A 302 1.39 -9.89 6.20
C PRO A 302 2.46 -9.58 5.15
N LYS A 303 3.68 -9.31 5.63
CA LYS A 303 4.87 -9.14 4.78
C LYS A 303 5.15 -10.46 4.04
N GLY A 304 5.50 -10.37 2.76
CA GLY A 304 5.75 -11.55 1.90
C GLY A 304 4.55 -12.06 1.10
N THR A 305 3.38 -11.41 1.24
CA THR A 305 2.21 -11.67 0.37
C THR A 305 2.22 -10.76 -0.86
N LYS A 306 1.53 -11.17 -1.92
CA LYS A 306 1.35 -10.33 -3.12
C LYS A 306 0.61 -9.03 -2.79
N ALA A 307 -0.44 -9.14 -1.97
CA ALA A 307 -1.23 -7.99 -1.54
C ALA A 307 -0.39 -6.93 -0.81
N TYR A 308 0.59 -7.35 0.00
CA TYR A 308 1.52 -6.43 0.66
C TYR A 308 2.29 -5.58 -0.36
N ALA A 309 2.90 -6.21 -1.38
CA ALA A 309 3.68 -5.49 -2.38
C ALA A 309 2.82 -4.47 -3.15
N THR A 310 1.61 -4.87 -3.54
CA THR A 310 0.66 -3.99 -4.23
C THR A 310 0.27 -2.80 -3.35
N ILE A 311 -0.06 -3.05 -2.08
CA ILE A 311 -0.62 -1.99 -1.24
C ILE A 311 0.42 -1.00 -0.76
N GLN A 312 1.68 -1.41 -0.54
CA GLN A 312 2.75 -0.48 -0.14
C GLN A 312 2.91 0.67 -1.14
N GLN A 313 2.68 0.42 -2.44
CA GLN A 313 2.73 1.45 -3.47
C GLN A 313 1.55 2.44 -3.39
N LYS A 314 0.39 2.02 -2.89
CA LYS A 314 -0.82 2.85 -2.76
C LYS A 314 -0.91 3.60 -1.43
N ILE A 315 -0.17 3.20 -0.40
CA ILE A 315 -0.17 3.88 0.92
C ILE A 315 0.04 5.41 0.83
N PRO A 316 0.95 5.95 -0.02
CA PRO A 316 1.11 7.39 -0.16
C PRO A 316 -0.16 8.11 -0.63
N GLU A 317 -0.88 7.53 -1.59
CA GLU A 317 -2.15 8.07 -2.11
C GLU A 317 -3.21 8.16 -1.00
N TYR A 318 -3.37 7.09 -0.23
CA TYR A 318 -4.35 7.04 0.87
C TYR A 318 -3.96 7.97 2.03
N THR A 319 -2.66 8.11 2.27
CA THR A 319 -2.11 9.09 3.24
C THR A 319 -2.46 10.51 2.82
N GLN A 320 -2.29 10.83 1.53
CA GLN A 320 -2.69 12.13 0.97
C GLN A 320 -4.19 12.35 1.10
N LYS A 321 -5.04 11.37 0.74
CA LYS A 321 -6.51 11.47 0.88
C LYS A 321 -6.94 11.72 2.33
N ARG A 322 -6.31 11.04 3.30
CA ARG A 322 -6.53 11.28 4.73
C ARG A 322 -6.16 12.73 5.10
N ASN A 323 -5.01 13.23 4.64
CA ASN A 323 -4.55 14.59 4.95
C ASN A 323 -5.46 15.66 4.33
N ILE A 324 -5.93 15.47 3.09
CA ILE A 324 -6.91 16.36 2.45
C ILE A 324 -8.20 16.42 3.28
N ARG A 325 -8.72 15.27 3.71
CA ARG A 325 -9.92 15.21 4.56
C ARG A 325 -9.70 15.90 5.91
N ALA A 326 -8.54 15.70 6.52
CA ALA A 326 -8.18 16.35 7.78
C ALA A 326 -8.13 17.89 7.64
N ASN A 327 -7.54 18.40 6.55
CA ASN A 327 -7.53 19.83 6.26
C ASN A 327 -8.92 20.38 5.95
N SER A 328 -9.77 19.61 5.25
CA SER A 328 -11.18 19.99 5.03
C SER A 328 -11.95 20.10 6.34
N LEU A 329 -11.75 19.18 7.29
CA LEU A 329 -12.35 19.26 8.64
C LEU A 329 -11.85 20.49 9.40
N LEU A 330 -10.55 20.80 9.31
CA LEU A 330 -9.98 21.99 9.93
C LEU A 330 -10.61 23.27 9.37
N GLN A 331 -10.76 23.35 8.04
CA GLN A 331 -11.40 24.49 7.39
C GLN A 331 -12.88 24.62 7.77
N GLN A 332 -13.63 23.50 7.84
CA GLN A 332 -15.00 23.51 8.33
C GLN A 332 -15.11 24.05 9.76
N ALA A 333 -14.16 23.70 10.62
CA ALA A 333 -14.09 24.26 11.97
C ALA A 333 -13.87 25.78 11.94
N TYR A 334 -12.97 26.28 11.09
CA TYR A 334 -12.72 27.72 10.92
C TYR A 334 -13.96 28.46 10.43
N ASN A 335 -14.66 27.91 9.44
CA ASN A 335 -15.89 28.50 8.91
C ASN A 335 -16.99 28.60 10.00
N ARG A 336 -17.14 27.57 10.84
CA ARG A 336 -18.06 27.61 11.99
C ARG A 336 -17.63 28.63 13.04
N ALA A 337 -16.34 28.69 13.35
CA ALA A 337 -15.80 29.64 14.31
C ALA A 337 -15.92 31.10 13.84
N ALA A 338 -15.79 31.37 12.54
CA ALA A 338 -16.02 32.70 11.95
C ALA A 338 -17.48 33.18 12.19
N GLN A 339 -18.43 32.25 12.20
CA GLN A 339 -19.83 32.49 12.56
C GLN A 339 -20.06 32.53 14.09
N LYS A 340 -19.00 32.52 14.91
CA LYS A 340 -19.04 32.42 16.38
C LYS A 340 -19.71 31.13 16.89
N ASP A 341 -19.83 30.12 16.04
CA ASP A 341 -20.34 28.79 16.36
C ASP A 341 -19.20 27.86 16.79
N PHE A 342 -18.66 28.14 17.98
CA PHE A 342 -17.53 27.38 18.53
C PHE A 342 -17.92 25.93 18.89
N THR A 343 -19.20 25.68 19.19
CA THR A 343 -19.70 24.33 19.52
C THR A 343 -19.51 23.38 18.34
N ASN A 344 -20.01 23.75 17.16
CA ASN A 344 -19.86 22.90 15.98
C ASN A 344 -18.42 22.93 15.44
N ALA A 345 -17.70 24.04 15.61
CA ALA A 345 -16.27 24.09 15.28
C ALA A 345 -15.47 23.00 16.03
N LEU A 346 -15.69 22.87 17.34
CA LEU A 346 -15.04 21.85 18.17
C LEU A 346 -15.39 20.42 17.74
N VAL A 347 -16.61 20.17 17.26
CA VAL A 347 -17.02 18.85 16.71
C VAL A 347 -16.15 18.47 15.51
N PHE A 348 -15.89 19.41 14.59
CA PHE A 348 -15.02 19.14 13.44
C PHE A 348 -13.56 18.93 13.84
N LEU A 349 -13.03 19.77 14.75
CA LEU A 349 -11.64 19.65 15.20
C LEU A 349 -11.36 18.31 15.88
N LYS A 350 -12.30 17.81 16.68
CA LYS A 350 -12.18 16.51 17.38
C LYS A 350 -12.17 15.30 16.43
N LYS A 351 -12.64 15.45 15.19
CA LYS A 351 -12.62 14.39 14.17
C LYS A 351 -11.28 14.30 13.42
N ILE A 352 -10.37 15.27 13.60
CA ILE A 352 -9.09 15.28 12.89
C ILE A 352 -8.17 14.20 13.49
N PRO A 353 -7.68 13.23 12.68
CA PRO A 353 -6.85 12.14 13.18
C PRO A 353 -5.47 12.62 13.63
N LYS A 354 -4.93 11.99 14.69
CA LYS A 354 -3.63 12.32 15.30
C LYS A 354 -2.43 12.20 14.35
N ASP A 355 -2.54 11.33 13.35
CA ASP A 355 -1.46 11.00 12.43
C ASP A 355 -1.40 11.95 11.22
N THR A 356 -2.00 13.15 11.30
CA THR A 356 -2.14 14.10 10.19
C THR A 356 -1.48 15.44 10.50
N ASP A 357 -1.02 16.14 9.46
CA ASP A 357 -0.36 17.45 9.60
C ASP A 357 -1.31 18.54 10.12
N ALA A 358 -2.62 18.33 9.98
CA ALA A 358 -3.66 19.23 10.49
C ALA A 358 -3.85 19.12 12.01
N TYR A 359 -3.42 18.01 12.63
CA TYR A 359 -3.73 17.70 14.02
C TYR A 359 -3.14 18.70 15.03
N PRO A 360 -1.86 19.13 14.93
CA PRO A 360 -1.33 20.13 15.86
C PRO A 360 -2.11 21.45 15.82
N LYS A 361 -2.49 21.90 14.61
CA LYS A 361 -3.33 23.09 14.41
C LYS A 361 -4.71 22.89 15.04
N ALA A 362 -5.29 21.70 14.88
CA ALA A 362 -6.56 21.36 15.48
C ALA A 362 -6.52 21.41 17.02
N GLN A 363 -5.48 20.85 17.64
CA GLN A 363 -5.32 20.86 19.10
C GLN A 363 -5.19 22.28 19.65
N SER A 364 -4.37 23.13 19.01
CA SER A 364 -4.26 24.55 19.38
C SER A 364 -5.62 25.25 19.32
N LYS A 365 -6.41 24.99 18.26
CA LYS A 365 -7.72 25.62 18.06
C LYS A 365 -8.80 25.07 18.96
N ILE A 366 -8.70 23.81 19.40
CA ILE A 366 -9.58 23.26 20.43
C ILE A 366 -9.43 24.06 21.72
N VAL A 367 -8.20 24.37 22.14
CA VAL A 367 -7.95 25.19 23.34
C VAL A 367 -8.53 26.59 23.19
N ASP A 368 -8.22 27.28 22.08
CA ASP A 368 -8.72 28.64 21.80
C ASP A 368 -10.26 28.68 21.77
N TYR A 369 -10.90 27.78 21.03
CA TYR A 369 -12.35 27.78 20.87
C TYR A 369 -13.10 27.36 22.13
N THR A 370 -12.52 26.45 22.93
CA THR A 370 -13.08 26.10 24.24
C THR A 370 -13.05 27.31 25.17
N ALA A 371 -11.95 28.05 25.23
CA ALA A 371 -11.85 29.27 26.05
C ALA A 371 -12.86 30.34 25.60
N LYS A 372 -13.02 30.55 24.28
CA LYS A 372 -14.03 31.47 23.72
C LYS A 372 -15.45 31.05 24.06
N GLN A 373 -15.74 29.76 24.03
CA GLN A 373 -17.05 29.21 24.38
C GLN A 373 -17.36 29.42 25.88
N GLU A 374 -16.37 29.20 26.76
CA GLU A 374 -16.49 29.46 28.20
C GLU A 374 -16.74 30.94 28.50
N MET A 375 -16.01 31.85 27.85
CA MET A 375 -16.23 33.29 28.02
C MET A 375 -17.65 33.70 27.59
N ARG A 376 -18.13 33.16 26.46
CA ARG A 376 -19.51 33.40 26.00
C ARG A 376 -20.54 32.87 26.98
N ALA A 377 -20.34 31.66 27.50
CA ALA A 377 -21.23 31.04 28.49
C ALA A 377 -21.29 31.87 29.79
N LYS A 378 -20.15 32.35 30.28
CA LYS A 378 -20.06 33.25 31.43
C LYS A 378 -20.85 34.55 31.20
N TYR A 379 -20.70 35.17 30.02
CA TYR A 379 -21.44 36.37 29.66
C TYR A 379 -22.95 36.12 29.63
N LEU A 380 -23.40 35.06 28.94
CA LEU A 380 -24.81 34.71 28.83
C LEU A 380 -25.43 34.40 30.21
N SER A 381 -24.70 33.68 31.06
CA SER A 381 -25.12 33.40 32.44
C SER A 381 -25.30 34.69 33.23
N LYS A 382 -24.37 35.65 33.10
CA LYS A 382 -24.49 36.96 33.76
C LYS A 382 -25.68 37.77 33.24
N MET A 383 -25.92 37.77 31.93
CA MET A 383 -27.06 38.47 31.33
C MET A 383 -28.40 37.88 31.79
N ALA A 384 -28.49 36.54 31.83
CA ALA A 384 -29.66 35.84 32.36
C ALA A 384 -29.93 36.22 33.82
N TYR A 385 -28.91 36.19 34.67
CA TYR A 385 -29.02 36.60 36.07
C TYR A 385 -29.54 38.03 36.22
N ASN A 386 -28.97 38.98 35.47
CA ASN A 386 -29.39 40.38 35.53
C ASN A 386 -30.86 40.56 35.11
N GLN A 387 -31.33 39.86 34.06
CA GLN A 387 -32.74 39.90 33.65
C GLN A 387 -33.67 39.29 34.71
N ALA A 388 -33.25 38.20 35.35
CA ALA A 388 -34.01 37.56 36.41
C ALA A 388 -34.15 38.45 37.67
N VAL A 389 -33.11 39.19 38.04
CA VAL A 389 -33.18 40.19 39.13
C VAL A 389 -34.23 41.27 38.83
N LEU A 390 -34.39 41.64 37.55
CA LEU A 390 -35.43 42.55 37.07
C LEU A 390 -36.80 41.88 36.89
N LYS A 391 -36.96 40.62 37.31
CA LYS A 391 -38.16 39.78 37.13
C LYS A 391 -38.56 39.57 35.66
N ASN A 392 -37.64 39.77 34.71
CA ASN A 392 -37.86 39.50 33.30
C ASN A 392 -37.43 38.08 32.93
N TYR A 393 -38.21 37.09 33.40
CA TYR A 393 -37.88 35.68 33.27
C TYR A 393 -37.87 35.21 31.81
N THR A 394 -38.69 35.79 30.93
CA THR A 394 -38.68 35.46 29.49
C THR A 394 -37.33 35.77 28.86
N LYS A 395 -36.79 36.99 29.05
CA LYS A 395 -35.46 37.34 28.53
C LYS A 395 -34.34 36.56 29.22
N ALA A 396 -34.49 36.25 30.51
CA ALA A 396 -33.53 35.42 31.22
C ALA A 396 -33.45 34.01 30.61
N LEU A 397 -34.61 33.40 30.31
CA LEU A 397 -34.69 32.10 29.65
C LEU A 397 -34.05 32.12 28.25
N ASP A 398 -34.23 33.19 27.47
CA ASP A 398 -33.61 33.32 26.15
C ASP A 398 -32.07 33.32 26.22
N TYR A 399 -31.48 33.97 27.23
CA TYR A 399 -30.03 33.92 27.45
C TYR A 399 -29.57 32.53 27.93
N LEU A 400 -30.30 31.90 28.86
CA LEU A 400 -29.92 30.58 29.39
C LEU A 400 -29.95 29.49 28.31
N LYS A 401 -30.94 29.52 27.41
CA LYS A 401 -31.06 28.57 26.29
C LYS A 401 -29.90 28.67 25.29
N GLN A 402 -29.19 29.79 25.26
CA GLN A 402 -28.03 30.00 24.38
C GLN A 402 -26.71 29.53 24.99
N ILE A 403 -26.69 29.13 26.28
CA ILE A 403 -25.47 28.64 26.93
C ILE A 403 -25.09 27.29 26.29
N PRO A 404 -23.90 27.17 25.67
CA PRO A 404 -23.54 25.97 24.93
C PRO A 404 -23.30 24.75 25.83
N GLU A 405 -23.67 23.57 25.32
CA GLU A 405 -23.31 22.28 25.91
C GLU A 405 -21.79 22.09 25.93
N GLY A 406 -21.29 21.48 27.01
CA GLY A 406 -19.86 21.26 27.24
C GLY A 406 -19.14 22.40 27.97
N THR A 407 -19.83 23.50 28.29
CA THR A 407 -19.28 24.58 29.12
C THR A 407 -19.58 24.39 30.61
N SER A 408 -18.76 25.00 31.46
CA SER A 408 -18.90 24.95 32.93
C SER A 408 -20.23 25.53 33.44
N PHE A 409 -20.91 26.36 32.64
CA PHE A 409 -22.19 27.00 32.98
C PHE A 409 -23.42 26.22 32.49
N TYR A 410 -23.26 25.17 31.69
CA TYR A 410 -24.39 24.49 31.04
C TYR A 410 -25.33 23.81 32.06
N ALA A 411 -24.78 23.06 33.01
CA ALA A 411 -25.57 22.32 33.99
C ALA A 411 -26.40 23.26 34.87
N SER A 412 -25.80 24.35 35.35
CA SER A 412 -26.52 25.36 36.14
C SER A 412 -27.58 26.07 35.31
N ALA A 413 -27.30 26.38 34.04
CA ALA A 413 -28.27 26.97 33.13
C ALA A 413 -29.52 26.10 32.95
N GLN A 414 -29.34 24.79 32.73
CA GLN A 414 -30.47 23.85 32.59
C GLN A 414 -31.33 23.77 33.86
N ALA A 415 -30.69 23.74 35.04
CA ALA A 415 -31.42 23.77 36.31
C ALA A 415 -32.24 25.06 36.47
N THR A 416 -31.67 26.22 36.14
CA THR A 416 -32.38 27.50 36.21
C THR A 416 -33.51 27.60 35.17
N ILE A 417 -33.33 27.06 33.96
CA ILE A 417 -34.41 26.99 32.96
C ILE A 417 -35.62 26.24 33.52
N GLN A 418 -35.40 25.08 34.16
CA GLN A 418 -36.49 24.31 34.78
C GLN A 418 -37.19 25.08 35.89
N GLN A 419 -36.45 25.87 36.67
CA GLN A 419 -37.01 26.70 37.74
C GLN A 419 -37.89 27.84 37.21
N TYR A 420 -37.46 28.54 36.16
CA TYR A 420 -38.22 29.67 35.59
C TYR A 420 -39.36 29.25 34.66
N SER A 421 -39.41 27.98 34.28
CA SER A 421 -40.49 27.41 33.46
C SER A 421 -41.66 26.86 34.28
N ARG A 422 -41.57 26.90 35.62
CA ARG A 422 -42.64 26.60 36.57
C ARG A 422 -43.25 27.91 37.06
#